data_AF-A0A7I7NIM5-F1
#
_entry.id   AF-A0A7I7NIM5-F1
#
_cell.length_a   1.000
_cell.length_b   1.000
_cell.length_c   1.000
_cell.angle_alpha   90.00
_cell.angle_beta   90.00
_cell.angle_gamma   90.00
#
_symmetry.space_group_name_H-M   'P 1'
#
loop_
_entity.id
_entity.type
_entity.pdbx_description
1 polymer ?
#
loop_
_entity_poly.entity_id
_entity_poly.type
_entity_poly.pdbx_seq_one_letter_code
_entity_poly.pdbx_strand_id
1 'polypeptide(L)' 'MRLIKAPAAQRFSAYDRRNEEDSLSATVYADLPFPENQLASLAHSLVLRGVIDEAELEGRMAAVRARLEA' A
#
# COMPACT_ATOMS: atom_id res chain seq x y z
N MET A 1 -28.75 -5.98 27.42
CA MET A 1 -27.83 -5.02 26.78
C MET A 1 -26.42 -5.61 26.79
N ARG A 2 -25.97 -6.22 25.68
CA ARG A 2 -24.57 -6.65 25.52
C ARG A 2 -23.88 -5.60 24.65
N LEU A 3 -22.92 -4.90 25.23
CA LEU A 3 -22.03 -4.01 24.51
C LEU A 3 -21.15 -4.87 23.61
N ILE A 4 -21.42 -4.86 22.30
CA ILE A 4 -20.46 -5.34 21.31
C ILE A 4 -19.34 -4.32 21.31
N LYS A 5 -18.25 -4.62 22.02
CA LYS A 5 -17.00 -3.87 21.92
C LYS A 5 -16.53 -4.04 20.47
N ALA A 6 -16.61 -2.98 19.68
CA ALA A 6 -15.97 -2.95 18.36
C ALA A 6 -14.50 -3.37 18.54
N PRO A 7 -13.96 -4.27 17.70
CA PRO A 7 -12.56 -4.64 17.79
C PRO A 7 -11.74 -3.35 17.64
N ALA A 8 -10.79 -3.14 18.55
CA ALA A 8 -9.85 -2.03 18.42
C ALA A 8 -9.25 -2.11 17.01
N ALA A 9 -9.34 -1.03 16.23
CA ALA A 9 -8.71 -0.94 14.93
C ALA A 9 -7.27 -1.45 15.06
N GLN A 10 -6.93 -2.51 14.32
CA GLN A 10 -5.65 -3.17 14.44
C GLN A 10 -4.56 -2.17 14.05
N ARG A 11 -3.87 -1.62 15.04
CA ARG A 11 -2.74 -0.72 14.84
C ARG A 11 -1.58 -1.56 14.34
N PHE A 12 -1.44 -1.67 13.02
CA PHE A 12 -0.25 -2.29 12.43
C PHE A 12 0.97 -1.43 12.71
N SER A 13 2.03 -2.07 13.19
CA SER A 13 3.32 -1.39 13.35
C SER A 13 3.96 -1.12 11.98
N ALA A 14 4.93 -0.22 11.94
CA ALA A 14 5.76 -0.03 10.74
C ALA A 14 6.48 -1.32 10.31
N TYR A 15 6.80 -2.19 11.28
CA TYR A 15 7.40 -3.50 11.03
C TYR A 15 6.44 -4.45 10.33
N ASP A 16 5.18 -4.52 10.78
CA ASP A 16 4.17 -5.37 10.14
C ASP A 16 3.88 -4.94 8.69
N ARG A 17 3.86 -3.63 8.43
CA ARG A 17 3.76 -3.10 7.06
C ARG A 17 4.94 -3.54 6.21
N ARG A 18 6.16 -3.44 6.75
CA ARG A 18 7.34 -3.81 5.99
C ARG A 18 7.41 -5.30 5.67
N ASN A 19 7.04 -6.17 6.61
CA ASN A 19 7.00 -7.62 6.37
C ASN A 19 5.99 -8.00 5.27
N GLU A 20 4.83 -7.35 5.25
CA GLU A 20 3.84 -7.51 4.19
C GLU A 20 4.40 -7.06 2.83
N GLU A 21 5.00 -5.88 2.76
CA GLU A 21 5.61 -5.34 1.54
C GLU A 21 6.76 -6.24 1.01
N ASP A 22 7.58 -6.79 1.90
CA ASP A 22 8.65 -7.72 1.55
C ASP A 22 8.06 -9.03 1.00
N SER A 23 6.96 -9.53 1.58
CA SER A 23 6.25 -10.71 1.08
C SER A 23 5.63 -10.47 -0.30
N LEU A 24 5.00 -9.32 -0.52
CA LEU A 24 4.44 -8.93 -1.83
C LEU A 24 5.55 -8.82 -2.89
N SER A 25 6.69 -8.22 -2.54
CA SER A 25 7.84 -8.06 -3.45
C SER A 25 8.41 -9.40 -3.87
N ALA A 26 8.48 -10.36 -2.94
CA ALA A 26 9.02 -11.69 -3.18
C ALA A 26 8.04 -12.66 -3.87
N THR A 27 6.76 -12.28 -3.99
CA THR A 27 5.71 -13.17 -4.53
C THR A 27 4.93 -12.52 -5.66
N VAL A 28 3.99 -11.63 -5.35
CA VAL A 28 3.08 -10.98 -6.31
C VAL A 28 3.84 -10.15 -7.34
N TYR A 29 4.92 -9.48 -6.91
CA TYR A 29 5.73 -8.60 -7.76
C TYR A 29 7.14 -9.12 -8.00
N ALA A 30 7.34 -10.45 -7.90
CA ALA A 30 8.66 -11.08 -8.03
C ALA A 30 9.32 -10.84 -9.41
N ASP A 31 8.50 -10.67 -10.46
CA ASP A 31 8.96 -10.48 -11.83
C ASP A 31 9.34 -9.02 -12.16
N LEU A 32 9.06 -8.08 -11.24
CA LEU A 32 9.52 -6.70 -11.39
C LEU A 32 10.94 -6.56 -10.84
N PRO A 33 11.85 -5.84 -11.53
CA PRO A 33 13.17 -5.58 -11.00
C PRO A 33 13.10 -4.69 -9.75
N PHE A 34 14.20 -4.66 -9.01
CA PHE A 34 14.39 -3.63 -7.99
C PHE A 34 14.79 -2.31 -8.68
N PRO A 35 14.20 -1.15 -8.28
CA PRO A 35 13.30 -0.94 -7.13
C PRO A 35 11.78 -1.02 -7.43
N GLU A 36 11.36 -1.33 -8.65
CA GLU A 36 9.97 -1.31 -9.10
C GLU A 36 9.06 -2.26 -8.28
N ASN A 37 9.54 -3.45 -7.92
CA ASN A 37 8.80 -4.38 -7.08
C ASN A 37 8.47 -3.81 -5.69
N GLN A 38 9.35 -2.99 -5.12
CA GLN A 38 9.13 -2.33 -3.82
C GLN A 38 8.07 -1.23 -3.93
N LEU A 39 8.09 -0.46 -5.02
CA LEU A 39 7.09 0.58 -5.25
C LEU A 39 5.69 -0.02 -5.47
N ALA A 40 5.60 -1.11 -6.23
CA ALA A 40 4.36 -1.84 -6.44
C ALA A 40 3.82 -2.43 -5.11
N SER A 41 4.70 -3.04 -4.31
CA SER A 41 4.34 -3.61 -3.00
C SER A 41 3.86 -2.56 -2.01
N LEU A 42 4.52 -1.40 -1.96
CA LEU A 42 4.08 -0.27 -1.13
C LEU A 42 2.69 0.23 -1.56
N ALA A 43 2.49 0.47 -2.86
CA ALA A 43 1.20 0.93 -3.38
C ALA A 43 0.08 -0.05 -3.04
N HIS A 44 0.34 -1.35 -3.23
CA HIS A 44 -0.58 -2.43 -2.85
C HIS A 44 -0.92 -2.38 -1.35
N SER A 45 0.08 -2.31 -0.46
CA SER A 45 -0.15 -2.28 0.99
C SER A 45 -0.98 -1.05 1.42
N LEU A 46 -0.74 0.12 0.82
CA LEU A 46 -1.51 1.33 1.11
C LEU A 46 -2.99 1.19 0.72
N VAL A 47 -3.28 0.60 -0.43
CA VAL A 47 -4.66 0.35 -0.90
C VAL A 47 -5.34 -0.73 -0.06
N LEU A 48 -4.68 -1.88 0.16
CA LEU A 48 -5.23 -2.99 0.93
C LEU A 48 -5.59 -2.60 2.37
N ARG A 49 -4.81 -1.68 2.97
CA ARG A 49 -5.05 -1.15 4.32
C ARG A 49 -6.03 0.02 4.36
N GLY A 50 -6.51 0.49 3.20
CA GLY A 50 -7.42 1.63 3.09
C GLY A 50 -6.80 2.96 3.51
N VAL A 51 -5.47 3.10 3.39
CA VAL A 51 -4.78 4.38 3.65
C VAL A 51 -5.07 5.38 2.52
N ILE A 52 -5.17 4.87 1.30
CA ILE A 52 -5.68 5.54 0.10
C ILE A 52 -6.58 4.54 -0.64
N ASP A 53 -7.51 5.02 -1.46
CA ASP A 53 -8.22 4.19 -2.43
C ASP A 53 -7.53 4.21 -3.81
N GLU A 54 -8.04 3.39 -4.74
CA GLU A 54 -7.49 3.27 -6.09
C GLU A 54 -7.63 4.57 -6.91
N ALA A 55 -8.73 5.30 -6.73
CA ALA A 55 -8.99 6.55 -7.44
C ALA A 55 -8.02 7.66 -6.97
N GLU A 56 -7.74 7.70 -5.67
CA GLU A 56 -6.74 8.60 -5.10
C GLU A 56 -5.34 8.26 -5.60
N LEU A 57 -4.98 6.96 -5.68
CA LEU A 57 -3.69 6.54 -6.23
C LEU A 57 -3.54 6.98 -7.69
N GLU A 58 -4.55 6.75 -8.52
CA GLU A 58 -4.58 7.19 -9.92
C GLU A 58 -4.37 8.71 -10.04
N GLY A 59 -5.15 9.49 -9.27
CA GLY A 59 -5.04 10.95 -9.27
C GLY A 59 -3.65 11.45 -8.86
N ARG A 60 -3.04 10.84 -7.84
CA ARG A 60 -1.68 11.18 -7.39
C ARG A 60 -0.64 10.84 -8.46
N MET A 61 -0.75 9.69 -9.13
CA MET A 61 0.16 9.30 -10.21
C MET A 61 0.06 10.24 -11.42
N ALA A 62 -1.15 10.66 -11.77
CA ALA A 62 -1.38 11.66 -12.82
C ALA A 62 -0.73 13.01 -12.49
N ALA A 63 -0.88 13.48 -11.24
CA ALA A 63 -0.24 14.71 -10.79
C ALA A 63 1.30 14.63 -10.81
N VAL A 64 1.88 13.51 -10.42
CA VAL A 64 3.34 13.28 -10.49
C VAL A 64 3.81 13.31 -11.94
N ARG A 65 3.11 12.62 -12.84
CA ARG A 65 3.43 12.62 -14.28
C ARG A 65 3.41 14.03 -14.85
N ALA A 66 2.32 14.78 -14.63
CA ALA A 66 2.18 16.14 -15.13
C ALA A 66 3.33 17.06 -14.67
N ARG A 67 3.84 16.87 -13.44
CA ARG A 67 4.99 17.63 -12.94
C ARG A 67 6.32 17.23 -13.60
N LEU A 68 6.49 15.97 -13.99
CA LEU A 68 7.73 15.47 -14.59
C LEU A 68 7.81 15.73 -16.10
N GLU A 69 6.66 15.89 -16.76
CA GLU A 69 6.56 16.14 -18.20
C GLU A 69 6.48 17.63 -18.57
N ALA A 70 6.42 18.52 -17.58
CA ALA A 70 6.44 19.99 -17.76
C ALA A 70 7.86 20.53 -17.94
#